data_AF-W7Y1H5-F1
#
_entry.id   AF-W7Y1H5-F1
#
_cell.length_a   1.000
_cell.length_b   1.000
_cell.length_c   1.000
_cell.angle_alpha   90.00
_cell.angle_beta   90.00
_cell.angle_gamma   90.00
#
_symmetry.space_group_name_H-M   'P 1'
#
loop_
_entity.id
_entity.type
_entity.pdbx_description
1 polymer ?
#
loop_
_entity_poly.entity_id
_entity_poly.type
_entity_poly.pdbx_seq_one_letter_code
_entity_poly.pdbx_strand_id
1 'polypeptide(L)'
;MSSLKKTYTNIVTAKHKNLKPVYYLKNFLKLKILPQFTHNKLDKKLKKIKKFDINYIQNRVNYYNKLENETALKKSTGTLQEFIFDGKEKTYFFDTWKYTRFFKPEYKFAYRFGDVTQIPDEPAIVKSRPINGKNQNAVLLNLNKIRHFIYVNESKSLSKKKINSYGEVIFGNTNPNEYCF
;
A
#
# COMPACT_ATOMS: atom_id res chain seq x y z
N MET A 1 -1.08 37.36 17.97
CA MET A 1 -1.77 36.13 18.43
C MET A 1 -1.94 35.04 17.35
N SER A 2 -1.77 35.33 16.05
CA SER A 2 -1.97 34.32 14.98
C SER A 2 -0.73 33.46 14.66
N SER A 3 0.50 33.95 14.89
CA SER A 3 1.72 33.20 14.57
C SER A 3 1.95 32.02 15.52
N LEU A 4 1.82 32.21 16.84
CA LEU A 4 1.96 31.16 17.85
C LEU A 4 0.95 30.01 17.65
N LYS A 5 -0.30 30.36 17.30
CA LYS A 5 -1.33 29.38 16.97
C LYS A 5 -0.90 28.57 15.74
N LYS A 6 -0.42 29.22 14.68
CA LYS A 6 0.08 28.57 13.45
C LYS A 6 1.30 27.67 13.72
N THR A 7 2.24 28.12 14.55
CA THR A 7 3.42 27.31 14.93
C THR A 7 3.03 26.10 15.75
N TYR A 8 2.12 26.26 16.72
CA TYR A 8 1.58 25.16 17.51
C TYR A 8 0.86 24.13 16.63
N THR A 9 -0.02 24.57 15.73
CA THR A 9 -0.70 23.66 14.79
C THR A 9 0.30 22.94 13.90
N ASN A 10 1.34 23.62 13.40
CA ASN A 10 2.40 22.99 12.60
C ASN A 10 3.17 21.92 13.38
N ILE A 11 3.50 22.16 14.66
CA ILE A 11 4.20 21.20 15.54
C ILE A 11 3.31 19.99 15.81
N VAL A 12 2.04 20.21 16.16
CA VAL A 12 1.08 19.12 16.39
C VAL A 12 0.90 18.30 15.11
N THR A 13 0.71 18.94 13.96
CA THR A 13 0.56 18.22 12.69
C THR A 13 1.86 17.49 12.28
N ALA A 14 3.04 18.05 12.57
CA ALA A 14 4.32 17.40 12.32
C ALA A 14 4.52 16.13 13.17
N LYS A 15 4.05 16.14 14.43
CA LYS A 15 4.09 14.98 15.34
C LYS A 15 3.32 13.77 14.78
N HIS A 16 2.28 14.01 14.00
CA HIS A 16 1.46 12.96 13.40
C HIS A 16 1.92 12.56 11.99
N LYS A 17 2.79 13.33 11.33
CA LYS A 17 3.22 13.02 9.95
C LYS A 17 4.32 11.97 9.92
N ASN A 18 4.19 11.03 8.98
CA ASN A 18 5.27 10.10 8.66
C ASN A 18 6.52 10.86 8.20
N LEU A 19 7.67 10.61 8.83
CA LEU A 19 8.95 11.20 8.43
C LEU A 19 9.41 10.59 7.10
N LYS A 20 9.23 11.33 6.01
CA LYS A 20 9.61 10.91 4.64
C LYS A 20 11.07 10.43 4.52
N PRO A 21 12.08 11.12 5.08
CA PRO A 21 13.47 10.68 4.97
C PRO A 21 13.72 9.32 5.64
N VAL A 22 13.15 9.11 6.83
CA VAL A 22 13.26 7.84 7.58
C VAL A 22 12.63 6.70 6.78
N TYR A 23 11.48 6.95 6.17
CA TYR A 23 10.84 5.97 5.29
C TYR A 23 11.73 5.59 4.10
N TYR A 24 12.27 6.58 3.38
CA TYR A 24 13.12 6.29 2.23
C TYR A 24 14.38 5.55 2.64
N LEU A 25 15.09 6.01 3.68
CA LEU A 25 16.27 5.34 4.20
C LEU A 25 15.97 3.88 4.56
N LYS A 26 14.89 3.62 5.30
CA LYS A 26 14.48 2.26 5.67
C LYS A 26 14.21 1.38 4.46
N ASN A 27 13.55 1.89 3.42
CA ASN A 27 13.26 1.09 2.22
C ASN A 27 14.48 0.90 1.32
N PHE A 28 15.38 1.88 1.22
CA PHE A 28 16.66 1.71 0.55
C PHE A 28 17.52 0.65 1.23
N LEU A 29 17.60 0.66 2.56
CA LEU A 29 18.30 -0.38 3.32
C LEU A 29 17.68 -1.76 3.07
N LYS A 30 16.35 -1.87 3.06
CA LYS A 30 15.66 -3.12 2.72
C LYS A 30 15.96 -3.60 1.31
N LEU A 31 15.99 -2.69 0.32
CA LEU A 31 16.31 -3.02 -1.06
C LEU A 31 17.72 -3.61 -1.18
N LYS A 32 18.69 -3.07 -0.42
CA LYS A 32 20.08 -3.57 -0.42
C LYS A 32 20.27 -4.87 0.37
N ILE A 33 19.62 -4.98 1.53
CA ILE A 33 19.86 -6.09 2.48
C ILE A 33 19.02 -7.32 2.16
N LEU A 34 17.77 -7.13 1.71
CA LEU A 34 16.84 -8.23 1.59
C LEU A 34 16.92 -8.85 0.18
N PRO A 35 17.03 -10.19 0.07
CA PRO A 35 17.24 -10.85 -1.22
C PRO A 35 16.03 -10.70 -2.15
N GLN A 36 16.25 -10.46 -3.44
CA GLN A 36 15.17 -10.52 -4.41
C GLN A 36 14.78 -11.99 -4.67
N PHE A 37 13.53 -12.23 -5.05
CA PHE A 37 13.00 -13.53 -5.48
C PHE A 37 13.14 -14.68 -4.46
N THR A 38 12.72 -14.46 -3.22
CA THR A 38 12.79 -15.47 -2.15
C THR A 38 11.47 -16.20 -1.88
N HIS A 39 11.09 -17.18 -2.72
CA HIS A 39 9.83 -17.92 -2.60
C HIS A 39 9.63 -18.61 -1.25
N ASN A 40 10.68 -19.25 -0.71
CA ASN A 40 10.59 -19.98 0.56
C ASN A 40 10.19 -19.08 1.76
N LYS A 41 10.35 -17.75 1.63
CA LYS A 41 9.91 -16.78 2.65
C LYS A 41 8.42 -16.44 2.51
N LEU A 42 7.84 -16.60 1.32
CA LEU A 42 6.40 -16.42 1.07
C LEU A 42 5.60 -17.46 1.84
N ASP A 43 5.93 -18.74 1.71
CA ASP A 43 5.22 -19.82 2.40
C ASP A 43 5.27 -19.65 3.92
N LYS A 44 6.42 -19.25 4.45
CA LYS A 44 6.57 -18.92 5.88
C LYS A 44 5.68 -17.74 6.30
N LYS A 45 5.45 -16.76 5.44
CA LYS A 45 4.52 -15.65 5.69
C LYS A 45 3.08 -16.11 5.61
N LEU A 46 2.71 -16.87 4.57
CA LEU A 46 1.36 -17.38 4.37
C LEU A 46 0.93 -18.34 5.49
N LYS A 47 1.85 -19.14 6.05
CA LYS A 47 1.57 -19.98 7.23
C LYS A 47 1.07 -19.18 8.45
N LYS A 48 1.38 -17.88 8.54
CA LYS A 48 0.88 -17.01 9.62
C LYS A 48 -0.60 -16.64 9.48
N ILE A 49 -1.21 -16.86 8.31
CA ILE A 49 -2.65 -16.63 8.08
C ILE A 49 -3.51 -17.38 9.09
N LYS A 50 -3.06 -18.56 9.54
CA LYS A 50 -3.73 -19.38 10.57
C LYS A 50 -3.98 -18.67 11.90
N LYS A 51 -3.31 -17.53 12.15
CA LYS A 51 -3.47 -16.72 13.37
C LYS A 51 -4.63 -15.72 13.30
N PHE A 52 -5.28 -15.60 12.15
CA PHE A 52 -6.28 -14.58 11.86
C PHE A 52 -7.57 -15.22 11.36
N ASP A 53 -8.67 -14.46 11.38
CA ASP A 53 -9.93 -14.88 10.80
C ASP A 53 -9.80 -15.04 9.28
N ILE A 54 -10.00 -16.27 8.80
CA ILE A 54 -9.88 -16.63 7.39
C ILE A 54 -10.97 -16.00 6.53
N ASN A 55 -12.19 -15.86 7.06
CA ASN A 55 -13.31 -15.25 6.34
C ASN A 55 -13.06 -13.76 6.13
N TYR A 56 -12.55 -13.09 7.16
CA TYR A 56 -12.10 -11.71 7.04
C TYR A 56 -11.00 -11.57 5.99
N ILE A 57 -9.96 -12.42 6.03
CA ILE A 57 -8.88 -12.39 5.04
C ILE A 57 -9.41 -12.61 3.63
N GLN A 58 -10.27 -13.61 3.42
CA GLN A 58 -10.84 -13.90 2.11
C GLN A 58 -11.66 -12.72 1.58
N ASN A 59 -12.48 -12.10 2.44
CA ASN A 59 -13.23 -10.89 2.09
C ASN A 59 -12.30 -9.74 1.68
N ARG A 60 -11.16 -9.57 2.36
CA ARG A 60 -10.14 -8.59 1.99
C ARG A 60 -9.52 -8.94 0.63
N VAL A 61 -9.09 -10.18 0.42
CA VAL A 61 -8.52 -10.63 -0.86
C VAL A 61 -9.48 -10.38 -2.01
N ASN A 62 -10.76 -10.77 -1.86
CA ASN A 62 -11.80 -10.56 -2.88
C ASN A 62 -12.09 -9.07 -3.12
N TYR A 63 -11.92 -8.23 -2.09
CA TYR A 63 -12.02 -6.79 -2.28
C TYR A 63 -10.85 -6.24 -3.11
N TYR A 64 -9.62 -6.64 -2.82
CA TYR A 64 -8.42 -6.15 -3.53
C TYR A 64 -8.29 -6.72 -4.94
N ASN A 65 -8.62 -7.98 -5.14
CA ASN A 65 -8.54 -8.71 -6.39
C ASN A 65 -9.92 -9.21 -6.82
N LYS A 66 -10.40 -8.73 -7.96
CA LYS A 66 -11.71 -9.08 -8.55
C LYS A 66 -11.58 -9.95 -9.81
N LEU A 67 -10.39 -10.48 -10.09
CA LEU A 67 -10.20 -11.39 -11.21
C LEU A 67 -10.90 -12.71 -10.89
N GLU A 68 -11.81 -13.11 -11.76
CA GLU A 68 -12.55 -14.38 -11.64
C GLU A 68 -11.85 -15.51 -12.41
N ASN A 69 -11.13 -15.16 -13.48
CA ASN A 69 -10.48 -16.11 -14.38
C ASN A 69 -9.00 -15.78 -14.57
N GLU A 70 -8.22 -16.80 -14.90
CA GLU A 70 -6.86 -16.61 -15.38
C GLU A 70 -6.89 -15.72 -16.63
N THR A 71 -6.22 -14.57 -16.53
CA THR A 71 -6.21 -13.58 -17.59
C THR A 71 -4.78 -13.41 -18.09
N ALA A 72 -4.57 -13.70 -19.37
CA ALA A 72 -3.26 -13.53 -19.98
C ALA A 72 -2.90 -12.05 -20.06
N LEU A 73 -1.69 -11.71 -19.62
CA LEU A 73 -1.12 -10.37 -19.81
C LEU A 73 -0.60 -10.21 -21.24
N LYS A 74 -0.53 -8.96 -21.71
CA LYS A 74 0.00 -8.64 -23.04
C LYS A 74 1.43 -9.17 -23.18
N LYS A 75 1.82 -9.56 -24.39
CA LYS A 75 3.19 -10.04 -24.66
C LYS A 75 4.25 -9.00 -24.31
N SER A 76 3.94 -7.73 -24.52
CA SER A 76 4.76 -6.55 -24.19
C SER A 76 4.83 -6.23 -22.69
N THR A 77 4.04 -6.89 -21.84
CA THR A 77 4.05 -6.64 -20.40
C THR A 77 5.35 -7.13 -19.78
N GLY A 78 6.01 -6.23 -19.06
CA GLY A 78 7.31 -6.48 -18.47
C GLY A 78 7.30 -7.52 -17.36
N THR A 79 8.48 -8.06 -17.10
CA THR A 79 8.72 -9.08 -16.07
C THR A 79 9.08 -8.44 -14.72
N LEU A 80 9.03 -9.24 -13.65
CA LEU A 80 9.50 -8.80 -12.33
C LEU A 80 11.00 -8.53 -12.28
N GLN A 81 11.80 -9.18 -13.14
CA GLN A 81 13.22 -8.90 -13.28
C GLN A 81 13.49 -7.52 -13.90
N GLU A 82 12.64 -7.09 -14.83
CA GLU A 82 12.72 -5.77 -15.46
C GLU A 82 12.25 -4.64 -14.52
N PHE A 83 11.54 -4.97 -13.43
CA PHE A 83 11.10 -4.00 -12.43
C PHE A 83 12.23 -3.56 -11.49
N ILE A 84 13.09 -2.69 -12.01
CA ILE A 84 14.26 -2.15 -11.33
C ILE A 84 13.99 -0.70 -10.87
N PHE A 85 14.58 -0.31 -9.75
CA PHE A 85 14.45 1.06 -9.25
C PHE A 85 15.19 2.05 -10.13
N ASP A 86 14.47 2.93 -10.82
CA ASP A 86 15.00 3.95 -11.73
C ASP A 86 15.12 5.36 -11.10
N GLY A 87 14.76 5.48 -9.81
CA GLY A 87 14.74 6.75 -9.10
C GLY A 87 13.42 7.52 -9.18
N LYS A 88 12.46 7.11 -10.03
CA LYS A 88 11.13 7.72 -10.14
C LYS A 88 10.14 7.02 -9.22
N GLU A 89 9.02 7.69 -8.95
CA GLU A 89 7.85 7.16 -8.21
C GLU A 89 8.21 6.36 -6.94
N LYS A 90 9.22 6.84 -6.21
CA LYS A 90 9.95 6.06 -5.19
C LYS A 90 9.04 5.32 -4.20
N THR A 91 7.99 5.99 -3.74
CA THR A 91 7.07 5.40 -2.77
C THR A 91 6.30 4.23 -3.37
N TYR A 92 5.80 4.38 -4.61
CA TYR A 92 5.11 3.32 -5.34
C TYR A 92 6.03 2.14 -5.63
N PHE A 93 7.26 2.42 -6.05
CA PHE A 93 8.27 1.38 -6.26
C PHE A 93 8.49 0.57 -4.98
N PHE A 94 8.82 1.22 -3.85
CA PHE A 94 9.11 0.51 -2.60
C PHE A 94 7.90 -0.24 -2.04
N ASP A 95 6.70 0.32 -2.20
CA ASP A 95 5.46 -0.35 -1.79
C ASP A 95 5.22 -1.62 -2.61
N THR A 96 5.40 -1.55 -3.93
CA THR A 96 5.24 -2.69 -4.84
C THR A 96 6.33 -3.75 -4.61
N TRP A 97 7.60 -3.32 -4.60
CA TRP A 97 8.76 -4.19 -4.44
C TRP A 97 8.71 -5.02 -3.14
N LYS A 98 8.18 -4.44 -2.05
CA LYS A 98 7.98 -5.14 -0.77
C LYS A 98 7.23 -6.46 -0.95
N TYR A 99 6.24 -6.49 -1.84
CA TYR A 99 5.38 -7.64 -2.09
C TYR A 99 5.89 -8.50 -3.24
N THR A 100 6.36 -7.88 -4.32
CA THR A 100 6.74 -8.62 -5.53
C THR A 100 8.05 -9.41 -5.39
N ARG A 101 8.95 -9.01 -4.48
CA ARG A 101 10.23 -9.72 -4.23
C ARG A 101 10.13 -11.18 -3.76
N PHE A 102 8.92 -11.68 -3.54
CA PHE A 102 8.67 -13.08 -3.18
C PHE A 102 8.27 -13.96 -4.37
N PHE A 103 8.10 -13.39 -5.56
CA PHE A 103 7.62 -14.07 -6.78
C PHE A 103 8.74 -14.27 -7.79
N LYS A 104 8.57 -15.19 -8.75
CA LYS A 104 9.64 -15.59 -9.67
C LYS A 104 10.01 -14.42 -10.61
N PRO A 105 11.29 -14.23 -10.95
CA PRO A 105 11.72 -13.10 -11.79
C PRO A 105 11.02 -13.06 -13.15
N GLU A 106 10.69 -14.22 -13.71
CA GLU A 106 10.07 -14.36 -15.03
C GLU A 106 8.57 -14.04 -15.04
N TYR A 107 7.94 -13.88 -13.87
CA TYR A 107 6.52 -13.54 -13.80
C TYR A 107 6.28 -12.14 -14.35
N LYS A 108 5.31 -12.05 -15.24
CA LYS A 108 4.81 -10.78 -15.76
C LYS A 108 3.86 -10.15 -14.77
N PHE A 109 3.89 -8.82 -14.72
CA PHE A 109 2.90 -8.05 -13.99
C PHE A 109 2.78 -6.66 -14.61
N ALA A 110 1.55 -6.17 -14.73
CA ALA A 110 1.31 -4.78 -15.10
C ALA A 110 1.08 -3.93 -13.84
N TYR A 111 1.46 -2.67 -13.92
CA TYR A 111 1.19 -1.68 -12.88
C TYR A 111 0.88 -0.32 -13.49
N ARG A 112 0.12 0.49 -12.77
CA ARG A 112 -0.14 1.90 -13.09
C ARG A 112 0.02 2.71 -11.80
N PHE A 113 1.14 3.41 -11.71
CA PHE A 113 1.42 4.32 -10.61
C PHE A 113 0.78 5.69 -10.84
N GLY A 114 0.65 6.45 -9.75
CA GLY A 114 -0.08 7.71 -9.75
C GLY A 114 -1.57 7.56 -9.50
N ASP A 115 -2.31 8.59 -9.88
CA ASP A 115 -3.76 8.64 -9.72
C ASP A 115 -4.42 8.13 -11.01
N VAL A 116 -4.87 6.87 -10.94
CA VAL A 116 -5.45 6.14 -12.07
C VAL A 116 -6.96 6.40 -12.10
N THR A 117 -7.42 7.09 -13.14
CA THR A 117 -8.86 7.37 -13.36
C THR A 117 -9.51 6.37 -14.31
N GLN A 118 -8.72 5.76 -15.19
CA GLN A 118 -9.18 4.80 -16.19
C GLN A 118 -8.94 3.36 -15.73
N ILE A 119 -9.88 2.47 -16.04
CA ILE A 119 -9.71 1.04 -15.75
C ILE A 119 -8.68 0.48 -16.75
N PRO A 120 -7.65 -0.25 -16.30
CA PRO A 120 -6.68 -0.88 -17.19
C PRO A 120 -7.30 -1.93 -18.14
N ASP A 121 -6.83 -2.00 -19.38
CA ASP A 121 -7.28 -3.01 -20.35
C ASP A 121 -6.85 -4.44 -19.99
N GLU A 122 -5.77 -4.57 -19.20
CA GLU A 122 -5.26 -5.83 -18.69
C GLU A 122 -5.10 -5.73 -17.16
N PRO A 123 -5.10 -6.85 -16.42
CA PRO A 123 -4.91 -6.83 -14.98
C PRO A 123 -3.63 -6.10 -14.57
N ALA A 124 -3.79 -4.99 -13.84
CA ALA A 124 -2.70 -4.15 -13.39
C ALA A 124 -2.86 -3.75 -11.93
N ILE A 125 -1.73 -3.67 -11.23
CA ILE A 125 -1.67 -3.16 -9.87
C ILE A 125 -1.88 -1.64 -9.89
N VAL A 126 -2.87 -1.18 -9.14
CA VAL A 126 -3.23 0.23 -9.01
C VAL A 126 -3.40 0.63 -7.54
N LYS A 127 -3.26 1.93 -7.27
CA LYS A 127 -3.46 2.49 -5.93
C LYS A 127 -4.95 2.64 -5.59
N SER A 128 -5.73 3.06 -6.57
CA SER A 128 -7.16 3.32 -6.45
C SER A 128 -7.85 2.88 -7.74
N ARG A 129 -9.15 2.62 -7.66
CA ARG A 129 -9.99 2.26 -8.81
C ARG A 129 -11.36 2.93 -8.72
N PRO A 130 -12.01 3.22 -9.86
CA PRO A 130 -13.41 3.64 -9.88
C PRO A 130 -14.30 2.60 -9.21
N ILE A 131 -15.33 3.03 -8.48
CA ILE A 131 -16.29 2.12 -7.82
C ILE A 131 -17.23 1.51 -8.87
N ASN A 132 -17.62 2.29 -9.86
CA ASN A 132 -18.54 1.89 -10.92
C ASN A 132 -17.80 1.34 -12.14
N GLY A 133 -18.45 0.43 -12.86
CA GLY A 133 -17.94 -0.17 -14.10
C GLY A 133 -17.22 -1.51 -13.90
N LYS A 134 -16.73 -2.06 -15.01
CA LYS A 134 -16.01 -3.35 -15.07
C LYS A 134 -14.56 -3.18 -14.61
N ASN A 135 -14.35 -3.02 -13.30
CA ASN A 135 -13.05 -2.69 -12.69
C ASN A 135 -12.21 -3.93 -12.27
N GLN A 136 -12.47 -5.11 -12.84
CA GLN A 136 -11.80 -6.37 -12.47
C GLN A 136 -10.28 -6.30 -12.71
N ASN A 137 -9.87 -5.63 -13.79
CA ASN A 137 -8.46 -5.45 -14.13
C ASN A 137 -7.72 -4.47 -13.20
N ALA A 138 -8.43 -3.73 -12.36
CA ALA A 138 -7.83 -2.82 -11.40
C ALA A 138 -7.58 -3.54 -10.07
N VAL A 139 -6.44 -4.24 -9.98
CA VAL A 139 -6.02 -4.97 -8.78
C VAL A 139 -5.44 -3.98 -7.78
N LEU A 140 -6.08 -3.83 -6.63
CA LEU A 140 -5.70 -2.83 -5.65
C LEU A 140 -4.51 -3.31 -4.82
N LEU A 141 -3.55 -2.41 -4.61
CA LEU A 141 -2.47 -2.60 -3.63
C LEU A 141 -2.33 -1.34 -2.78
N ASN A 142 -1.88 -1.52 -1.53
CA ASN A 142 -1.61 -0.41 -0.62
C ASN A 142 -0.34 0.36 -1.06
N LEU A 143 -0.53 1.24 -2.04
CA LEU A 143 0.50 2.06 -2.66
C LEU A 143 0.50 3.50 -2.14
N ASN A 144 1.67 4.13 -2.22
CA ASN A 144 1.91 5.48 -1.71
C ASN A 144 1.55 5.63 -0.22
N LYS A 145 1.82 4.58 0.56
CA LYS A 145 1.24 4.41 1.89
C LYS A 145 1.66 5.49 2.88
N ILE A 146 2.87 6.01 2.71
CA ILE A 146 3.43 7.05 3.58
C ILE A 146 2.59 8.34 3.61
N ARG A 147 1.85 8.63 2.53
CA ARG A 147 1.05 9.84 2.37
C ARG A 147 -0.38 9.67 2.90
N HIS A 148 -0.92 8.47 2.81
CA HIS A 148 -2.35 8.22 3.05
C HIS A 148 -2.63 7.47 4.35
N PHE A 149 -1.63 6.76 4.91
CA PHE A 149 -1.78 5.96 6.11
C PHE A 149 -0.96 6.59 7.23
N ILE A 150 -1.52 7.66 7.78
CA ILE A 150 -1.03 8.30 9.00
C ILE A 150 -1.83 7.71 10.16
N TYR A 151 -1.14 7.01 11.05
CA TYR A 151 -1.74 6.47 12.26
C TYR A 151 -1.65 7.52 13.36
N VAL A 152 -2.80 7.91 13.89
CA VAL A 152 -2.87 8.80 15.05
C VAL A 152 -3.01 7.92 16.29
N ASN A 153 -1.94 7.79 17.05
CA ASN A 153 -2.00 7.21 18.40
C ASN A 153 -2.64 8.23 19.34
N GLU A 154 -3.97 8.37 19.28
CA GLU A 154 -4.74 9.08 20.29
C GLU A 154 -5.28 8.05 21.30
N SER A 155 -4.86 8.15 22.57
CA SER A 155 -5.45 7.41 23.69
C SER A 155 -6.82 7.96 24.12
N LYS A 156 -7.35 8.96 23.40
CA LYS A 156 -8.60 9.62 23.74
C LYS A 156 -9.76 8.92 23.03
N SER A 157 -10.74 8.49 23.83
CA SER A 157 -12.03 7.99 23.37
C SER A 157 -12.58 8.85 22.21
N LEU A 158 -12.95 8.18 21.12
CA LEU A 158 -13.59 8.78 19.94
C LEU A 158 -14.88 9.54 20.30
N SER A 159 -15.47 9.29 21.47
CA SER A 159 -16.70 9.96 21.94
C SER A 159 -16.57 11.46 22.23
N LYS A 160 -15.37 12.03 22.25
CA LYS A 160 -15.15 13.47 22.56
C LYS A 160 -14.74 14.34 21.36
N LYS A 161 -14.69 13.82 20.14
CA LYS A 161 -14.20 14.60 18.98
C LYS A 161 -15.38 15.29 18.27
N LYS A 162 -15.46 16.62 18.37
CA LYS A 162 -16.31 17.45 17.51
C LYS A 162 -15.85 17.28 16.06
N ILE A 163 -16.77 16.92 15.18
CA ILE A 163 -16.52 16.75 13.74
C ILE A 163 -16.34 18.16 13.14
N ASN A 164 -15.09 18.55 12.91
CA ASN A 164 -14.77 19.68 12.05
C ASN A 164 -14.49 19.11 10.65
N SER A 165 -15.13 19.69 9.63
CA SER A 165 -15.33 19.18 8.26
C SER A 165 -14.09 19.09 7.36
N TYR A 166 -12.92 18.74 7.88
CA TYR A 166 -11.73 18.49 7.07
C TYR A 166 -11.57 16.98 6.88
N GLY A 167 -11.74 16.52 5.63
CA GLY A 167 -11.81 15.10 5.23
C GLY A 167 -10.50 14.33 5.37
N GLU A 168 -10.00 14.16 6.59
CA GLU A 168 -8.96 13.20 6.92
C GLU A 168 -9.61 11.91 7.43
N VAL A 169 -9.41 10.79 6.71
CA VAL A 169 -9.79 9.46 7.19
C VAL A 169 -8.79 9.05 8.26
N ILE A 170 -9.18 9.19 9.52
CA ILE A 170 -8.39 8.79 10.69
C ILE A 170 -8.72 7.33 11.00
N PHE A 171 -7.76 6.42 10.79
CA PHE A 171 -7.92 5.04 11.23
C PHE A 171 -7.68 4.96 12.75
N GLY A 172 -8.72 4.52 13.47
CA GLY A 172 -8.69 4.32 14.91
C GLY A 172 -7.71 3.22 15.34
N ASN A 173 -7.27 3.35 16.58
CA ASN A 173 -6.21 2.61 17.26
C ASN A 173 -6.23 1.10 16.95
N THR A 174 -5.34 0.65 16.06
CA THR A 174 -5.07 -0.77 15.83
C THR A 174 -3.59 -0.94 15.48
N ASN A 175 -2.99 -1.97 16.08
CA ASN A 175 -1.56 -2.25 16.04
C ASN A 175 -1.03 -2.26 14.59
N PRO A 176 0.09 -1.61 14.25
CA PRO A 176 0.61 -1.58 12.87
C PRO A 176 0.92 -2.98 12.30
N ASN A 177 0.96 -4.01 13.14
CA ASN A 177 1.17 -5.40 12.76
C ASN A 177 -0.12 -6.24 12.62
N GLU A 178 -1.29 -5.70 12.99
CA GLU A 178 -2.57 -6.44 12.96
C GLU A 178 -3.33 -6.31 11.63
N TYR A 179 -3.03 -5.27 10.83
CA TYR A 179 -3.74 -5.02 9.56
C TYR A 179 -2.81 -4.90 8.34
N CYS A 180 -1.52 -5.24 8.49
CA CYS A 180 -0.59 -5.30 7.36
C CYS A 180 -0.77 -6.60 6.56
N PHE A 181 -1.78 -6.63 5.69
CA PHE A 181 -1.69 -7.37 4.42
C PHE A 181 -1.19 -6.39 3.35
#